data_AF-A0A7J6KNW9-F1
#
_entry.id   AF-A0A7J6KNW9-F1
#
_cell.length_a   1.000
_cell.length_b   1.000
_cell.length_c   1.000
_cell.angle_alpha   90.00
_cell.angle_beta   90.00
_cell.angle_gamma   90.00
#
_symmetry.space_group_name_H-M   'P 1'
#
loop_
_entity.id
_entity.type
_entity.pdbx_description
1 polymer ?
#
loop_
_entity_poly.entity_id
_entity_poly.type
_entity_poly.pdbx_seq_one_letter_code
_entity_poly.pdbx_strand_id
1 'polypeptide(L)'
;VPQVHAIVANRVDKVYYPGFNIKSDERHQLLLYGDEPYVPHTLTVVPSSKKIPIKLGVGDVLWPNTTIHKEILDTVAAFARPEKDDVVWDLWAGNGATTLSLADKCRHIVALDASRTRVNGLKENLKLNPELAANVTPVLANIYREETLV
;
A
#
# COMPACT_ATOMS: atom_id res chain seq x y z
N VAL A 1 7.45 -2.04 -25.01
CA VAL A 1 7.13 -1.83 -23.58
C VAL A 1 5.64 -2.04 -23.42
N PRO A 2 5.16 -2.99 -22.61
CA PRO A 2 3.72 -3.15 -22.39
C PRO A 2 3.19 -1.86 -21.75
N GLN A 3 2.17 -1.26 -22.37
CA GLN A 3 1.51 -0.08 -21.82
C GLN A 3 0.35 -0.58 -20.95
N VAL A 4 0.48 -0.39 -19.63
CA VAL A 4 -0.66 -0.55 -18.73
C VAL A 4 -1.42 0.76 -18.73
N HIS A 5 -2.67 0.70 -19.15
CA HIS A 5 -3.59 1.81 -19.08
C HIS A 5 -4.52 1.57 -17.89
N ALA A 6 -4.71 2.56 -17.03
CA ALA A 6 -5.74 2.52 -16.00
C ALA A 6 -7.04 3.04 -16.62
N ILE A 7 -8.08 2.21 -16.70
CA ILE A 7 -9.44 2.68 -17.00
C ILE A 7 -10.21 2.62 -15.68
N VAL A 8 -10.57 3.79 -15.16
CA VAL A 8 -11.66 3.88 -14.18
C VAL A 8 -12.95 3.63 -14.96
N ALA A 9 -13.50 2.42 -14.89
CA ALA A 9 -14.77 2.11 -15.52
C ALA A 9 -15.90 2.32 -14.50
N ASN A 10 -16.49 3.52 -14.48
CA ASN A 10 -17.87 3.65 -14.02
C ASN A 10 -18.78 3.01 -15.09
N ARG A 11 -19.89 2.38 -14.68
CA ARG A 11 -21.04 2.25 -15.59
C ARG A 11 -21.42 3.68 -16.02
N VAL A 12 -21.06 4.04 -17.26
CA VAL A 12 -21.65 5.02 -18.19
C VAL A 12 -22.33 6.21 -17.47
N ASP A 13 -21.78 7.43 -17.37
CA ASP A 13 -21.31 8.33 -18.43
C ASP A 13 -20.21 9.29 -17.92
N LYS A 14 -19.06 9.33 -18.62
CA LYS A 14 -17.92 10.26 -18.49
C LYS A 14 -16.91 9.98 -17.35
N VAL A 15 -15.64 9.88 -17.77
CA VAL A 15 -14.45 10.04 -16.91
C VAL A 15 -13.53 11.06 -17.55
N TYR A 16 -13.16 12.07 -16.76
CA TYR A 16 -12.11 13.05 -17.05
C TYR A 16 -11.25 13.20 -15.79
N TYR A 17 -9.92 13.24 -15.97
CA TYR A 17 -8.98 13.83 -15.02
C TYR A 17 -8.55 15.16 -15.66
N PRO A 18 -8.73 16.36 -15.05
CA PRO A 18 -8.37 16.72 -13.67
C PRO A 18 -9.47 17.54 -12.92
N GLY A 19 -9.40 17.59 -11.58
CA GLY A 19 -10.17 18.54 -10.75
C GLY A 19 -11.57 18.12 -10.30
N PHE A 20 -11.76 16.90 -9.78
CA PHE A 20 -13.07 16.45 -9.30
C PHE A 20 -13.25 16.45 -7.78
N ASN A 21 -14.38 17.05 -7.41
CA ASN A 21 -15.01 17.06 -6.09
C ASN A 21 -15.83 15.77 -5.95
N ILE A 22 -15.37 14.84 -5.10
CA ILE A 22 -15.96 13.51 -4.93
C ILE A 22 -17.06 13.61 -3.88
N LYS A 23 -18.30 13.26 -4.24
CA LYS A 23 -19.39 13.07 -3.26
C LYS A 23 -19.20 11.71 -2.59
N SER A 24 -19.29 11.67 -1.26
CA SER A 24 -18.87 10.57 -0.38
C SER A 24 -19.63 9.24 -0.55
N ASP A 25 -20.67 9.18 -1.36
CA ASP A 25 -21.69 8.12 -1.27
C ASP A 25 -21.61 7.10 -2.43
N GLU A 26 -20.70 7.27 -3.38
CA GLU A 26 -20.55 6.39 -4.54
C GLU A 26 -19.31 5.49 -4.43
N ARG A 27 -19.49 4.17 -4.61
CA ARG A 27 -18.38 3.21 -4.69
C ARG A 27 -17.74 3.28 -6.08
N HIS A 28 -16.63 4.00 -6.19
CA HIS A 28 -15.83 4.01 -7.41
C HIS A 28 -14.94 2.77 -7.48
N GLN A 29 -14.91 2.10 -8.63
CA GLN A 29 -14.02 0.97 -8.90
C GLN A 29 -12.96 1.38 -9.93
N LEU A 30 -11.69 1.16 -9.59
CA LEU A 30 -10.58 1.27 -10.54
C LEU A 30 -10.44 -0.09 -11.24
N LEU A 31 -10.55 -0.10 -12.57
CA LEU A 31 -10.32 -1.30 -13.35
C LEU A 31 -8.88 -1.27 -13.90
N LEU A 32 -8.05 -2.19 -13.42
CA LEU A 32 -6.72 -2.42 -13.95
C LEU A 32 -6.86 -3.45 -15.07
N TYR A 33 -6.46 -3.12 -16.30
CA TYR A 33 -6.45 -4.05 -17.42
C TYR A 33 -5.06 -4.12 -18.04
N GLY A 34 -4.66 -5.33 -18.40
CA GLY A 34 -3.36 -5.66 -18.99
C GLY A 34 -3.10 -7.15 -18.90
N ASP A 35 -2.09 -7.62 -19.62
CA ASP A 35 -1.68 -9.03 -19.62
C ASP A 35 -1.05 -9.45 -18.28
N GLU A 36 -0.67 -8.47 -17.46
CA GLU A 36 -0.02 -8.66 -16.18
C GLU A 36 -1.00 -8.46 -15.00
N PRO A 37 -0.95 -9.29 -13.96
CA PRO A 37 -1.85 -9.18 -12.80
C PRO A 37 -1.53 -7.98 -11.88
N TYR A 38 -0.46 -7.23 -12.18
CA TYR A 38 0.00 -6.09 -11.38
C TYR A 38 0.46 -4.92 -12.25
N VAL A 39 0.26 -3.71 -11.74
CA VAL A 39 0.76 -2.46 -12.33
C VAL A 39 2.00 -2.00 -11.56
N PRO A 40 3.15 -1.80 -12.22
CA PRO A 40 4.32 -1.22 -11.58
C PRO A 40 4.05 0.20 -11.08
N HIS A 41 4.52 0.51 -9.88
CA HIS A 41 4.43 1.82 -9.26
C HIS A 41 5.66 2.08 -8.38
N THR A 42 5.84 3.32 -7.94
CA THR A 42 6.97 3.71 -7.11
C THR A 42 6.50 4.51 -5.91
N LEU A 43 6.70 3.96 -4.72
CA LEU A 43 6.52 4.70 -3.47
C LEU A 43 7.74 5.59 -3.22
N THR A 44 7.53 6.84 -2.83
CA THR A 44 8.61 7.74 -2.43
C THR A 44 8.53 8.01 -0.93
N VAL A 45 9.57 7.62 -0.18
CA VAL A 45 9.64 7.74 1.29
C VAL A 45 10.51 8.93 1.67
N VAL A 46 9.99 9.82 2.52
CA VAL A 46 10.71 11.01 3.02
C VAL A 46 11.01 10.84 4.52
N PRO A 47 12.05 11.52 5.06
CA PRO A 47 12.98 12.46 4.41
C PRO A 47 14.01 11.85 3.45
N SER A 48 14.17 10.52 3.45
CA SER A 48 15.23 9.84 2.67
C SER A 48 15.15 10.02 1.13
N SER A 49 14.02 10.49 0.60
CA SER A 49 13.69 10.48 -0.84
C SER A 49 13.88 9.10 -1.49
N LYS A 50 13.85 8.03 -0.69
CA LYS A 50 14.04 6.65 -1.12
C LYS A 50 12.86 6.26 -2.00
N LYS A 51 13.16 5.72 -3.17
CA LYS A 51 12.16 5.20 -4.10
C LYS A 51 12.07 3.69 -3.92
N ILE A 52 10.90 3.22 -3.51
CA ILE A 52 10.61 1.81 -3.28
C ILE A 52 9.70 1.34 -4.43
N PRO A 53 10.18 0.46 -5.33
CA PRO A 53 9.33 -0.13 -6.36
C PRO A 53 8.24 -0.99 -5.71
N ILE A 54 7.00 -0.81 -6.15
CA ILE A 54 5.85 -1.62 -5.75
C ILE A 54 5.05 -2.06 -6.98
N LYS A 55 4.22 -3.07 -6.78
CA LYS A 55 3.23 -3.58 -7.70
C LYS A 55 1.85 -3.35 -7.08
N LEU A 56 0.93 -2.85 -7.90
CA LEU A 56 -0.46 -2.63 -7.54
C LEU A 56 -1.31 -3.69 -8.20
N GLY A 57 -1.91 -4.56 -7.40
CA GLY A 57 -2.81 -5.63 -7.85
C GLY A 57 -4.28 -5.24 -7.76
N VAL A 58 -5.13 -6.09 -8.34
CA VAL A 58 -6.58 -6.00 -8.15
C VAL A 58 -6.91 -6.13 -6.66
N GLY A 59 -7.69 -5.19 -6.11
CA GLY A 59 -8.09 -5.20 -4.69
C GLY A 59 -7.09 -4.53 -3.75
N ASP A 60 -5.97 -4.00 -4.26
CA ASP A 60 -5.12 -3.10 -3.52
C ASP A 60 -5.78 -1.73 -3.33
N VAL A 61 -5.45 -1.08 -2.22
CA VAL A 61 -5.82 0.32 -2.00
C VAL A 61 -4.84 1.19 -2.79
N LEU A 62 -5.36 1.87 -3.82
CA LEU A 62 -4.64 2.94 -4.48
C LEU A 62 -4.87 4.25 -3.73
N TRP A 63 -3.79 4.93 -3.38
CA TRP A 63 -3.86 6.30 -2.90
C TRP A 63 -3.94 7.25 -4.10
N PRO A 64 -5.10 7.88 -4.36
CA PRO A 64 -5.31 8.63 -5.61
C PRO A 64 -4.43 9.88 -5.70
N ASN A 65 -3.96 10.39 -4.56
CA ASN A 65 -3.01 11.48 -4.49
C ASN A 65 -1.74 11.01 -3.78
N THR A 66 -0.71 10.70 -4.56
CA THR A 66 0.58 10.20 -4.07
C THR A 66 1.35 11.24 -3.27
N THR A 67 1.14 12.54 -3.54
CA THR A 67 1.73 13.64 -2.76
C THR A 67 1.16 13.68 -1.34
N ILE A 68 -0.17 13.62 -1.20
CA ILE A 68 -0.82 13.60 0.12
C ILE A 68 -0.47 12.31 0.86
N HIS A 69 -0.50 11.16 0.18
CA HIS A 69 -0.13 9.89 0.81
C HIS A 69 1.30 9.92 1.36
N LYS A 70 2.23 10.51 0.62
CA LYS A 70 3.59 10.75 1.10
C LYS A 70 3.60 11.60 2.37
N GLU A 71 2.86 12.71 2.42
CA GLU A 71 2.76 13.57 3.63
C GLU A 71 2.16 12.82 4.84
N ILE A 72 1.19 11.94 4.60
CA ILE A 72 0.63 11.08 5.65
C ILE A 72 1.71 10.13 6.19
N LEU A 73 2.45 9.44 5.31
CA LEU A 73 3.52 8.52 5.73
C LEU A 73 4.62 9.24 6.50
N ASP A 74 4.99 10.46 6.07
CA ASP A 74 5.98 11.29 6.77
C ASP A 74 5.49 11.67 8.17
N THR A 75 4.22 12.05 8.29
CA THR A 75 3.60 12.42 9.56
C THR A 75 3.52 11.22 10.51
N VAL A 76 3.10 10.05 10.00
CA VAL A 76 3.07 8.79 10.77
C VAL A 76 4.46 8.44 11.28
N ALA A 77 5.47 8.50 10.42
CA ALA A 77 6.85 8.22 10.82
C ALA A 77 7.37 9.21 11.88
N ALA A 78 7.02 10.50 11.74
CA ALA A 78 7.41 11.53 12.70
C ALA A 78 6.74 11.37 14.07
N PHE A 79 5.51 10.84 14.11
CA PHE A 79 4.78 10.62 15.37
C PHE A 79 5.21 9.31 16.04
N ALA A 80 5.31 8.24 15.26
CA ALA A 80 5.68 6.91 15.76
C ALA A 80 7.15 6.85 16.20
N ARG A 81 8.05 7.60 15.53
CA ARG A 81 9.49 7.63 15.78
C ARG A 81 10.11 6.23 15.95
N PRO A 82 9.92 5.32 14.97
CA PRO A 82 10.45 3.97 15.09
C PRO A 82 11.98 3.96 15.19
N GLU A 83 12.50 3.17 16.11
CA GLU A 83 13.92 2.96 16.38
C GLU A 83 14.36 1.54 16.04
N LYS A 84 15.68 1.33 15.89
CA LYS A 84 16.26 0.09 15.33
C LYS A 84 16.01 -1.18 16.15
N ASP A 85 15.55 -1.05 17.38
CA ASP A 85 15.19 -2.11 18.31
C ASP A 85 13.67 -2.34 18.41
N ASP A 86 12.85 -1.45 17.83
CA ASP A 86 11.40 -1.53 17.88
C ASP A 86 10.82 -2.67 17.04
N VAL A 87 9.69 -3.20 17.53
CA VAL A 87 8.79 -4.07 16.76
C VAL A 87 7.52 -3.31 16.47
N VAL A 88 7.27 -3.02 15.20
CA VAL A 88 6.10 -2.27 14.74
C VAL A 88 5.00 -3.22 14.29
N TRP A 89 3.77 -2.91 14.66
CA TRP A 89 2.58 -3.60 14.17
C TRP A 89 1.85 -2.70 13.17
N ASP A 90 1.87 -3.07 11.89
CA ASP A 90 1.13 -2.38 10.83
C ASP A 90 -0.21 -3.08 10.63
N LEU A 91 -1.27 -2.48 11.16
CA LEU A 91 -2.63 -3.01 11.08
C LEU A 91 -3.32 -2.49 9.82
N TRP A 92 -4.05 -3.36 9.12
CA TRP A 92 -4.60 -3.08 7.79
C TRP A 92 -3.51 -2.71 6.77
N ALA A 93 -2.39 -3.44 6.82
CA ALA A 93 -1.16 -3.16 6.08
C ALA A 93 -1.35 -3.06 4.55
N GLY A 94 -2.45 -3.59 4.01
CA GLY A 94 -2.76 -3.51 2.60
C GLY A 94 -1.68 -4.19 1.76
N ASN A 95 -1.25 -3.50 0.71
CA ASN A 95 -0.13 -3.93 -0.13
C ASN A 95 1.25 -3.50 0.42
N GLY A 96 1.29 -2.94 1.63
CA GLY A 96 2.53 -2.65 2.33
C GLY A 96 3.09 -1.25 2.18
N ALA A 97 2.34 -0.26 1.68
CA ALA A 97 2.90 1.09 1.51
C ALA A 97 3.50 1.67 2.80
N THR A 98 2.75 1.60 3.91
CA THR A 98 3.23 2.01 5.24
C THR A 98 4.35 1.08 5.72
N THR A 99 4.11 -0.24 5.73
CA THR A 99 5.08 -1.28 6.09
C THR A 99 6.46 -1.02 5.45
N LEU A 100 6.53 -0.91 4.13
CA LEU A 100 7.78 -0.75 3.39
C LEU A 100 8.46 0.59 3.69
N SER A 101 7.69 1.65 3.98
CA SER A 101 8.22 2.97 4.34
C SER A 101 8.89 3.02 5.72
N LEU A 102 8.60 2.04 6.59
CA LEU A 102 9.12 1.96 7.96
C LEU A 102 10.09 0.78 8.15
N ALA A 103 10.15 -0.16 7.21
CA ALA A 103 10.87 -1.44 7.35
C ALA A 103 12.39 -1.29 7.59
N ASP A 104 13.00 -0.20 7.13
CA ASP A 104 14.41 0.09 7.39
C ASP A 104 14.64 0.95 8.65
N LYS A 105 13.60 1.37 9.36
CA LYS A 105 13.69 2.22 10.56
C LYS A 105 13.58 1.42 11.86
N CYS A 106 12.95 0.25 11.82
CA CYS A 106 12.71 -0.62 12.98
C CYS A 106 13.42 -1.97 12.89
N ARG A 107 13.42 -2.73 13.99
CA ARG A 107 13.97 -4.09 14.03
C ARG A 107 13.12 -5.05 13.20
N HIS A 108 11.80 -4.95 13.37
CA HIS A 108 10.86 -5.86 12.74
C HIS A 108 9.49 -5.21 12.57
N ILE A 109 8.77 -5.59 11.51
CA ILE A 109 7.36 -5.25 11.29
C ILE A 109 6.53 -6.51 11.19
N VAL A 110 5.47 -6.58 12.00
CA VAL A 110 4.37 -7.53 11.79
C VAL A 110 3.29 -6.78 11.02
N ALA A 111 3.05 -7.18 9.77
CA ALA A 111 2.14 -6.51 8.86
C ALA A 111 0.87 -7.35 8.69
N LEU A 112 -0.25 -6.89 9.26
CA LEU A 112 -1.50 -7.63 9.33
C LEU A 112 -2.54 -7.06 8.36
N ASP A 113 -3.18 -7.92 7.59
CA ASP A 113 -4.39 -7.56 6.85
C ASP A 113 -5.37 -8.76 6.82
N ALA A 114 -6.67 -8.46 6.80
CA ALA A 114 -7.72 -9.47 6.71
C ALA A 114 -7.97 -9.96 5.27
N SER A 115 -7.50 -9.22 4.27
CA SER A 115 -7.63 -9.57 2.86
C SER A 115 -6.43 -10.38 2.39
N ARG A 116 -6.68 -11.64 2.00
CA ARG A 116 -5.68 -12.50 1.36
C ARG A 116 -5.05 -11.83 0.12
N THR A 117 -5.86 -11.11 -0.65
CA THR A 117 -5.40 -10.40 -1.85
C THR A 117 -4.35 -9.34 -1.49
N ARG A 118 -4.63 -8.52 -0.48
CA ARG A 118 -3.71 -7.46 -0.02
C ARG A 118 -2.43 -8.04 0.60
N VAL A 119 -2.55 -9.08 1.43
CA VAL A 119 -1.38 -9.80 1.98
C VAL A 119 -0.52 -10.39 0.86
N ASN A 120 -1.12 -10.92 -0.20
CA ASN A 120 -0.37 -11.40 -1.36
C ASN A 120 0.30 -10.24 -2.11
N GLY A 121 -0.37 -9.09 -2.28
CA GLY A 121 0.22 -7.88 -2.84
C GLY A 121 1.45 -7.41 -2.05
N LEU A 122 1.36 -7.38 -0.72
CA LEU A 122 2.51 -7.11 0.15
C LEU A 122 3.64 -8.12 -0.07
N LYS A 123 3.34 -9.42 -0.14
CA LYS A 123 4.36 -10.45 -0.40
C LYS A 123 5.05 -10.23 -1.75
N GLU A 124 4.32 -9.87 -2.80
CA GLU A 124 4.92 -9.52 -4.08
C GLU A 124 5.82 -8.28 -3.97
N ASN A 125 5.40 -7.26 -3.20
CA ASN A 125 6.23 -6.09 -2.98
C ASN A 125 7.49 -6.39 -2.16
N LEU A 126 7.43 -7.32 -1.20
CA LEU A 126 8.63 -7.77 -0.48
C LEU A 126 9.60 -8.53 -1.39
N LYS A 127 9.10 -9.30 -2.37
CA LYS A 127 9.98 -9.94 -3.38
C LYS A 127 10.71 -8.91 -4.25
N LEU A 128 10.10 -7.76 -4.49
CA LEU A 128 10.74 -6.64 -5.22
C LEU A 128 11.76 -5.87 -4.38
N ASN A 129 11.66 -5.96 -3.05
CA ASN A 129 12.49 -5.22 -2.09
C ASN A 129 13.11 -6.20 -1.06
N PRO A 130 14.00 -7.11 -1.51
CA PRO A 130 14.53 -8.19 -0.67
C PRO A 130 15.30 -7.69 0.56
N GLU A 131 15.88 -6.49 0.49
CA GLU A 131 16.56 -5.85 1.63
C GLU A 131 15.61 -5.45 2.76
N LEU A 132 14.34 -5.19 2.43
CA LEU A 132 13.29 -4.89 3.42
C LEU A 132 12.61 -6.18 3.91
N ALA A 133 12.53 -7.20 3.06
CA ALA A 133 11.84 -8.45 3.33
C ALA A 133 12.34 -9.19 4.58
N ALA A 134 13.63 -9.09 4.90
CA ALA A 134 14.21 -9.73 6.08
C ALA A 134 13.58 -9.25 7.41
N ASN A 135 13.03 -8.04 7.43
CA ASN A 135 12.51 -7.40 8.64
C ASN A 135 10.98 -7.35 8.68
N VAL A 136 10.28 -7.99 7.74
CA VAL A 136 8.82 -7.89 7.62
C VAL A 136 8.17 -9.27 7.63
N THR A 137 7.20 -9.48 8.52
CA THR A 137 6.35 -10.67 8.55
C THR A 137 4.92 -10.31 8.12
N PRO A 138 4.50 -10.71 6.91
CA PRO A 138 3.10 -10.59 6.48
C PRO A 138 2.22 -11.63 7.16
N VAL A 139 1.13 -11.19 7.77
CA VAL A 139 0.18 -12.05 8.48
C VAL A 139 -1.22 -11.84 7.90
N LEU A 140 -1.85 -12.95 7.48
CA LEU A 140 -3.27 -12.97 7.15
C LEU A 140 -4.05 -13.24 8.44
N ALA A 141 -4.74 -12.23 8.96
CA ALA A 141 -5.46 -12.33 10.22
C ALA A 141 -6.73 -11.47 10.20
N ASN A 142 -7.78 -11.93 10.87
CA ASN A 142 -9.04 -11.19 10.94
C ASN A 142 -8.99 -10.10 12.01
N ILE A 143 -8.33 -8.98 11.71
CA ILE A 143 -8.15 -7.84 12.62
C ILE A 143 -9.44 -7.07 12.95
N TYR A 144 -10.60 -7.51 12.45
CA TYR A 144 -11.91 -6.99 12.87
C TYR A 144 -12.52 -7.76 14.05
N ARG A 145 -11.85 -8.82 14.51
CA ARG A 145 -12.27 -9.64 15.64
C ARG A 145 -11.32 -9.39 16.81
N GLU A 146 -11.89 -9.08 17.98
CA GLU A 146 -11.12 -8.80 19.20
C GLU A 146 -10.17 -9.96 19.54
N GLU A 147 -10.59 -11.20 19.30
CA GLU A 147 -9.80 -12.40 19.61
C GLU A 147 -8.52 -12.54 18.76
N THR A 148 -8.37 -11.74 17.70
CA THR A 148 -7.17 -11.76 16.84
C THR A 148 -6.05 -10.85 17.37
N LEU A 149 -6.37 -9.95 18.30
CA LEU A 149 -5.43 -8.95 18.83
C LEU A 149 -4.90 -9.30 20.23
N VAL A 150 -5.22 -10.49 20.74
CA VAL A 150 -4.89 -10.97 22.11
C VAL A 150 -3.80 -12.03 22.08
#